data_AF-A0A6A5HPL9-F1
#
_entry.id   AF-A0A6A5HPL9-F1
#
_cell.length_a   1.000
_cell.length_b   1.000
_cell.length_c   1.000
_cell.angle_alpha   90.00
_cell.angle_beta   90.00
_cell.angle_gamma   90.00
#
_symmetry.space_group_name_H-M   'P 1'
#
loop_
_entity.id
_entity.type
_entity.pdbx_description
1 polymer ?
#
loop_
_entity_poly.entity_id
_entity_poly.type
_entity_poly.pdbx_seq_one_letter_code
_entity_poly.pdbx_strand_id
1 'polypeptide(L)'
;MLLDKQKNLERSNLEIVEKLRLCDEKIDRLSNEYQEKFDLIQSKLNEIVETLKSEESSKFVESDNSTVTTAPVDSTQDFQKNEEMTSTSGKNFVLKHTFNNVSSIKNEEDRYSEMEEHFGVPWQIGIRQWDGFLSFYLRNLFRDANEKKWETEVEYELKIVSPNCREKKEERTTKSFKSDDTVSGWGSLKFIEWNNLNKDFVVDDCFCAEIAMKMKKMTGIYKDNLRSFDKTMEEYADVVLVVNDEKFFVSKLYLATHYSYFKTLFLGQFNEAKKTEIKLSGIDADDFQNYLEVLYGEQAINEITVEGILMVADMYDTSFVIQKCETFLQRKSKKTMKKKLQLSSRYNLDALKKQCLGEIKSVADIKSLIPGDIHDLDPSIMAEFLLKALSVHDSN
;
A
#
# COMPACT_ATOMS: atom_id res chain seq x y z
N MET A 1 -20.95 46.56 12.95
CA MET A 1 -20.45 45.69 11.86
C MET A 1 -19.17 44.92 12.23
N LEU A 2 -18.04 45.56 12.53
CA LEU A 2 -16.83 44.85 12.99
C LEU A 2 -17.01 44.21 14.38
N LEU A 3 -17.59 44.95 15.32
CA LEU A 3 -17.85 44.47 16.69
C LEU A 3 -18.83 43.28 16.73
N ASP A 4 -19.83 43.26 15.86
CA ASP A 4 -20.81 42.17 15.78
C ASP A 4 -20.21 40.90 15.18
N LYS A 5 -19.31 41.04 14.18
CA LYS A 5 -18.54 39.91 13.65
C LYS A 5 -17.61 39.31 14.70
N GLN A 6 -16.97 40.15 15.52
CA GLN A 6 -16.11 39.69 16.60
C GLN A 6 -16.90 38.92 17.67
N LYS A 7 -18.05 39.44 18.11
CA LYS A 7 -18.93 38.74 19.07
C LYS A 7 -19.46 37.40 18.54
N ASN A 8 -19.79 37.34 17.24
CA ASN A 8 -20.22 36.09 16.62
C ASN A 8 -19.09 35.06 16.54
N LEU A 9 -17.86 35.51 16.26
CA LEU A 9 -16.68 34.64 16.25
C LEU A 9 -16.36 34.10 17.66
N GLU A 10 -16.42 34.96 18.67
CA GLU A 10 -16.22 34.56 20.08
C GLU A 10 -17.25 33.53 20.54
N ARG A 11 -18.54 33.71 20.17
CA ARG A 11 -19.59 32.73 20.46
C ARG A 11 -19.34 31.40 19.75
N SER A 12 -18.99 31.43 18.46
CA SER A 12 -18.68 30.22 17.69
C SER A 12 -17.48 29.47 18.28
N ASN A 13 -16.45 30.18 18.73
CA ASN A 13 -15.29 29.56 19.36
C ASN A 13 -15.64 28.92 20.69
N LEU A 14 -16.50 29.56 21.49
CA LEU A 14 -16.97 29.00 22.76
C LEU A 14 -17.75 27.68 22.55
N GLU A 15 -18.62 27.64 21.53
CA GLU A 15 -19.35 26.42 21.16
C GLU A 15 -18.44 25.30 20.66
N ILE A 16 -17.37 25.63 19.93
CA ILE A 16 -16.37 24.65 19.48
C ILE A 16 -15.61 24.08 20.68
N VAL A 17 -15.18 24.92 21.61
CA VAL A 17 -14.46 24.48 22.82
C VAL A 17 -15.33 23.54 23.66
N GLU A 18 -16.61 23.85 23.83
CA GLU A 18 -17.51 22.99 24.60
C GLU A 18 -17.77 21.65 23.89
N LYS A 19 -17.88 21.64 22.55
CA LYS A 19 -17.98 20.40 21.78
C LYS A 19 -16.71 19.55 21.86
N LEU A 20 -15.53 20.17 21.88
CA LEU A 20 -14.26 19.47 22.08
C LEU A 20 -14.21 18.83 23.48
N ARG A 21 -14.58 19.58 24.52
CA ARG A 21 -14.65 19.07 25.90
C ARG A 21 -15.57 17.86 26.02
N LEU A 22 -16.75 17.90 25.40
CA LEU A 22 -17.70 16.77 25.38
C LEU A 22 -17.18 15.57 24.58
N CYS A 23 -16.41 15.80 23.51
CA CYS A 23 -15.74 14.73 22.78
C CYS A 23 -14.67 14.05 23.63
N ASP A 24 -13.85 14.81 24.35
CA ASP A 24 -12.82 14.27 25.24
C ASP A 24 -13.45 13.41 26.35
N GLU A 25 -14.51 13.88 27.01
CA GLU A 25 -15.24 13.09 28.00
C GLU A 25 -15.87 11.81 27.43
N LYS A 26 -16.23 11.81 26.14
CA LYS A 26 -16.76 10.61 25.47
C LYS A 26 -15.64 9.64 25.11
N ILE A 27 -14.47 10.15 24.72
CA ILE A 27 -13.28 9.35 24.46
C ILE A 27 -12.82 8.66 25.75
N ASP A 28 -12.76 9.38 26.87
CA ASP A 28 -12.36 8.82 28.16
C ASP A 28 -13.31 7.71 28.62
N ARG A 29 -14.63 7.92 28.48
CA ARG A 29 -15.64 6.90 28.78
C ARG A 29 -15.49 5.66 27.92
N LEU A 30 -15.31 5.83 26.61
CA LEU A 30 -15.10 4.70 25.69
C LEU A 30 -13.79 3.97 26.02
N SER A 31 -12.72 4.72 26.32
CA SER A 31 -11.43 4.15 26.70
C SER A 31 -11.55 3.27 27.94
N ASN A 32 -12.24 3.75 28.99
CA ASN A 32 -12.50 2.97 30.20
C ASN A 32 -13.35 1.73 29.92
N GLU A 33 -14.39 1.83 29.09
CA GLU A 33 -15.23 0.69 28.72
C GLU A 33 -14.43 -0.37 27.93
N TYR A 34 -13.52 0.04 27.06
CA TYR A 34 -12.61 -0.88 26.36
C TYR A 34 -11.60 -1.51 27.30
N GLN A 35 -11.08 -0.77 28.27
CA GLN A 35 -10.14 -1.30 29.27
C GLN A 35 -10.80 -2.35 30.15
N GLU A 36 -12.02 -2.09 30.65
CA GLU A 36 -12.79 -3.07 31.43
C GLU A 36 -13.08 -4.35 30.63
N LYS A 37 -13.42 -4.23 29.35
CA LYS A 37 -13.61 -5.38 28.46
C LYS A 37 -12.30 -6.14 28.24
N PHE A 38 -11.19 -5.43 28.10
CA PHE A 38 -9.87 -6.05 27.94
C PHE A 38 -9.48 -6.82 29.20
N ASP A 39 -9.64 -6.24 30.39
CA ASP A 39 -9.34 -6.88 31.67
C ASP A 39 -10.22 -8.12 31.89
N LEU A 40 -11.50 -8.06 31.50
CA LEU A 40 -12.40 -9.21 31.54
C LEU A 40 -11.95 -10.34 30.60
N ILE A 41 -11.50 -10.00 29.40
CA ILE A 41 -10.96 -10.98 28.44
C ILE A 41 -9.68 -11.62 28.99
N GLN A 42 -8.78 -10.83 29.58
CA GLN A 42 -7.56 -11.34 30.21
C GLN A 42 -7.86 -12.28 31.37
N SER A 43 -8.83 -11.93 32.23
CA SER A 43 -9.27 -12.81 33.33
C SER A 43 -9.77 -14.16 32.81
N LYS A 44 -10.64 -14.14 31.79
CA LYS A 44 -11.16 -15.38 31.18
C LYS A 44 -10.08 -16.21 30.51
N LEU A 45 -9.10 -15.55 29.87
CA LEU A 45 -7.98 -16.24 29.26
C LEU A 45 -7.14 -16.97 30.31
N ASN A 46 -6.87 -16.32 31.44
CA ASN A 46 -6.15 -16.93 32.55
C ASN A 46 -6.90 -18.14 33.14
N GLU A 47 -8.22 -18.05 33.30
CA GLU A 47 -9.05 -19.19 33.75
C GLU A 47 -8.97 -20.39 32.77
N ILE A 48 -9.02 -20.13 31.46
CA ILE A 48 -8.90 -21.18 30.43
C ILE A 48 -7.51 -21.82 30.50
N VAL A 49 -6.45 -21.02 30.64
CA VAL A 49 -5.07 -21.51 30.74
C VAL A 49 -4.88 -22.41 31.97
N GLU A 50 -5.43 -22.03 33.12
CA GLU A 50 -5.37 -22.87 34.33
C GLU A 50 -6.18 -24.16 34.19
N THR A 51 -7.34 -24.11 33.52
CA THR A 51 -8.14 -25.31 33.23
C THR A 51 -7.37 -26.29 32.36
N LEU A 52 -6.69 -25.81 31.32
CA LEU A 52 -5.88 -26.64 30.41
C LEU A 52 -4.65 -27.24 31.11
N LYS A 53 -3.99 -26.50 32.01
CA LYS A 53 -2.89 -27.03 32.83
C LYS A 53 -3.36 -28.17 33.76
N SER A 54 -4.59 -28.09 34.27
CA SER A 54 -5.18 -29.15 35.11
C SER A 54 -5.57 -30.41 34.32
N GLU A 55 -5.96 -30.25 33.04
CA GLU A 55 -6.28 -31.38 32.15
C GLU A 55 -5.04 -32.12 31.64
N GLU A 56 -3.90 -31.44 31.45
CA GLU A 56 -2.63 -32.10 31.09
C GLU A 56 -2.03 -32.88 32.27
N SER A 57 -2.23 -32.44 33.51
CA SER A 57 -1.78 -33.15 34.71
C SER A 57 -2.60 -34.42 35.03
N SER A 58 -3.77 -34.62 34.42
CA SER A 58 -4.68 -35.75 34.71
C SER A 58 -4.65 -36.87 33.66
N LYS A 59 -3.79 -36.78 32.62
CA LYS A 59 -3.69 -37.79 31.54
C LYS A 59 -2.40 -38.62 31.51
N PHE A 60 -1.59 -38.62 32.57
CA PHE A 60 -0.40 -39.49 32.68
C PHE A 60 -0.56 -40.59 33.72
N VAL A 61 -1.42 -41.59 33.47
CA VAL A 61 -1.26 -42.98 34.00
C VAL A 61 -1.90 -43.97 33.00
N GLU A 62 -1.13 -45.02 32.65
CA GLU A 62 -1.43 -46.20 31.79
C GLU A 62 -1.43 -45.99 30.26
N SER A 63 -0.77 -46.77 29.40
CA SER A 63 -0.01 -48.04 29.52
C SER A 63 0.87 -48.29 28.28
N ASP A 64 1.87 -49.16 28.44
CA ASP A 64 2.94 -49.57 27.51
C ASP A 64 2.56 -50.26 26.17
N ASN A 65 3.58 -50.22 25.27
CA ASN A 65 3.98 -51.18 24.22
C ASN A 65 3.13 -51.39 22.95
N SER A 66 3.67 -50.96 21.79
CA SER A 66 4.21 -51.89 20.78
C SER A 66 4.98 -51.17 19.67
N THR A 67 6.04 -51.83 19.20
CA THR A 67 6.92 -51.49 18.07
C THR A 67 6.23 -51.72 16.72
N VAL A 68 6.24 -50.73 15.83
CA VAL A 68 6.27 -50.94 14.36
C VAL A 68 7.13 -49.87 13.69
N THR A 69 8.17 -50.35 13.02
CA THR A 69 9.06 -49.65 12.11
C THR A 69 8.36 -49.44 10.77
N THR A 70 8.22 -48.21 10.28
CA THR A 70 8.13 -47.90 8.84
C THR A 70 8.63 -46.48 8.56
N ALA A 71 9.34 -46.35 7.43
CA ALA A 71 10.21 -45.26 6.96
C ALA A 71 9.59 -43.85 6.93
N PRO A 72 10.42 -42.78 6.93
CA PRO A 72 9.94 -41.41 6.81
C PRO A 72 9.48 -41.16 5.37
N VAL A 73 8.22 -40.80 5.20
CA VAL A 73 7.74 -40.19 3.96
C VAL A 73 8.24 -38.76 3.97
N ASP A 74 9.23 -38.52 3.12
CA ASP A 74 9.72 -37.21 2.74
C ASP A 74 8.58 -36.44 2.06
N SER A 75 7.96 -35.53 2.81
CA SER A 75 7.09 -34.49 2.26
C SER A 75 7.81 -33.16 2.41
N THR A 76 8.91 -33.02 1.66
CA THR A 76 9.43 -31.73 1.20
C THR A 76 8.41 -31.10 0.27
N GLN A 77 7.43 -30.39 0.85
CA GLN A 77 6.83 -29.26 0.14
C GLN A 77 7.68 -28.05 0.46
N ASP A 78 8.73 -27.87 -0.34
CA ASP A 78 9.28 -26.56 -0.62
C ASP A 78 8.12 -25.59 -0.88
N PHE A 79 8.23 -24.37 -0.37
CA PHE A 79 7.43 -23.24 -0.82
C PHE A 79 7.75 -22.99 -2.31
N GLN A 80 7.22 -23.83 -3.19
CA GLN A 80 7.15 -23.57 -4.61
C GLN A 80 6.17 -22.44 -4.81
N LYS A 81 6.70 -21.35 -5.38
CA LYS A 81 5.94 -20.32 -6.07
C LYS A 81 4.81 -20.97 -6.86
N ASN A 82 3.57 -20.72 -6.45
CA ASN A 82 2.44 -20.84 -7.36
C ASN A 82 2.51 -19.67 -8.34
N GLU A 83 3.26 -19.87 -9.43
CA GLU A 83 3.09 -19.15 -10.68
C GLU A 83 1.76 -19.59 -11.30
N GLU A 84 0.66 -18.96 -10.88
CA GLU A 84 -0.58 -18.71 -11.66
C GLU A 84 -1.70 -18.23 -10.71
N MET A 85 -1.42 -17.13 -10.02
CA MET A 85 -2.39 -16.14 -9.58
C MET A 85 -1.53 -14.89 -9.38
N THR A 86 -1.88 -13.75 -10.00
CA THR A 86 -1.05 -12.53 -10.02
C THR A 86 -0.89 -11.93 -8.62
N SER A 87 -0.07 -12.56 -7.78
CA SER A 87 0.49 -11.97 -6.57
C SER A 87 1.51 -10.92 -7.03
N THR A 88 1.05 -9.69 -7.17
CA THR A 88 1.90 -8.50 -7.25
C THR A 88 2.60 -8.29 -5.90
N SER A 89 3.45 -9.24 -5.49
CA SER A 89 4.31 -9.10 -4.32
C SER A 89 5.29 -7.94 -4.56
N GLY A 90 5.26 -6.95 -3.65
CA GLY A 90 6.11 -5.76 -3.68
C GLY A 90 5.49 -4.54 -4.35
N LYS A 91 6.22 -3.42 -4.31
CA LYS A 91 5.82 -2.10 -4.79
C LYS A 91 5.86 -1.99 -6.32
N ASN A 92 4.98 -2.72 -7.00
CA ASN A 92 4.80 -2.68 -8.46
C ASN A 92 3.50 -1.97 -8.83
N PHE A 93 3.55 -1.16 -9.89
CA PHE A 93 2.40 -0.44 -10.47
C PHE A 93 2.69 -0.03 -11.91
N VAL A 94 1.67 0.39 -12.66
CA VAL A 94 1.83 0.90 -14.03
C VAL A 94 1.23 2.29 -14.09
N LEU A 95 2.00 3.26 -14.55
CA LEU A 95 1.49 4.58 -14.91
C LEU A 95 1.01 4.51 -16.35
N LYS A 96 -0.21 4.98 -16.64
CA LYS A 96 -0.74 5.02 -18.00
C LYS A 96 -1.37 6.37 -18.31
N HIS A 97 -1.11 6.89 -19.49
CA HIS A 97 -1.70 8.13 -19.94
C HIS A 97 -1.91 8.16 -21.45
N THR A 98 -3.10 8.60 -21.87
CA THR A 98 -3.41 8.87 -23.26
C THR A 98 -3.14 10.34 -23.56
N PHE A 99 -2.08 10.59 -24.34
CA PHE A 99 -1.76 11.93 -24.82
C PHE A 99 -2.64 12.26 -26.02
N ASN A 100 -3.38 13.37 -25.93
CA ASN A 100 -4.28 13.85 -26.98
C ASN A 100 -3.69 15.07 -27.69
N ASN A 101 -4.22 15.37 -28.88
CA ASN A 101 -3.80 16.49 -29.73
C ASN A 101 -2.31 16.40 -30.10
N VAL A 102 -1.84 15.21 -30.46
CA VAL A 102 -0.42 14.92 -30.75
C VAL A 102 0.12 15.83 -31.85
N SER A 103 -0.69 16.10 -32.87
CA SER A 103 -0.42 17.02 -33.96
C SER A 103 -0.14 18.47 -33.52
N SER A 104 -0.60 18.86 -32.32
CA SER A 104 -0.41 20.19 -31.74
C SER A 104 0.87 20.34 -30.90
N ILE A 105 1.56 19.22 -30.62
CA ILE A 105 2.79 19.23 -29.82
C ILE A 105 3.86 19.99 -30.59
N LYS A 106 4.35 21.09 -30.02
CA LYS A 106 5.44 21.86 -30.62
C LYS A 106 6.78 21.20 -30.31
N ASN A 107 7.74 21.39 -31.20
CA ASN A 107 9.11 20.98 -30.95
C ASN A 107 9.64 21.65 -29.65
N GLU A 108 10.28 20.86 -28.80
CA GLU A 108 10.83 21.22 -27.49
C GLU A 108 9.80 21.54 -26.39
N GLU A 109 8.50 21.38 -26.67
CA GLU A 109 7.45 21.55 -25.66
C GLU A 109 7.25 20.26 -24.86
N ASP A 110 7.33 20.36 -23.53
CA ASP A 110 6.97 19.24 -22.66
C ASP A 110 5.46 19.12 -22.50
N ARG A 111 4.96 17.88 -22.61
CA ARG A 111 3.61 17.50 -22.20
C ARG A 111 3.71 16.46 -21.10
N TYR A 112 2.81 16.58 -20.13
CA TYR A 112 2.82 15.75 -18.94
C TYR A 112 1.46 15.09 -18.71
N SER A 113 1.49 13.88 -18.15
CA SER A 113 0.29 13.24 -17.63
C SER A 113 -0.24 13.95 -16.38
N GLU A 114 -1.38 13.49 -15.87
CA GLU A 114 -1.77 13.77 -14.50
C GLU A 114 -0.74 13.19 -13.51
N MET A 115 -0.67 13.79 -12.32
CA MET A 115 0.15 13.28 -11.23
C MET A 115 -0.54 12.08 -10.58
N GLU A 116 0.19 10.97 -10.42
CA GLU A 116 -0.27 9.79 -9.72
C GLU A 116 0.66 9.47 -8.54
N GLU A 117 0.09 9.34 -7.34
CA GLU A 117 0.85 9.04 -6.13
C GLU A 117 0.86 7.53 -5.85
N HIS A 118 2.04 7.00 -5.57
CA HIS A 118 2.27 5.63 -5.15
C HIS A 118 3.31 5.58 -4.05
N PHE A 119 2.96 4.94 -2.92
CA PHE A 119 3.84 4.76 -1.76
C PHE A 119 4.42 6.08 -1.23
N GLY A 120 3.62 7.14 -1.23
CA GLY A 120 4.00 8.47 -0.78
C GLY A 120 4.77 9.31 -1.80
N VAL A 121 5.07 8.75 -2.98
CA VAL A 121 5.83 9.43 -4.04
C VAL A 121 4.91 9.82 -5.20
N PRO A 122 4.84 11.11 -5.56
CA PRO A 122 4.11 11.56 -6.74
C PRO A 122 4.93 11.35 -8.02
N TRP A 123 4.33 10.67 -8.99
CA TRP A 123 4.92 10.33 -10.28
C TRP A 123 4.16 11.01 -11.42
N GLN A 124 4.85 11.21 -12.54
CA GLN A 124 4.26 11.77 -13.74
C GLN A 124 4.99 11.24 -14.99
N ILE A 125 4.24 11.01 -16.07
CA ILE A 125 4.80 10.72 -17.39
C ILE A 125 5.07 12.05 -18.10
N GLY A 126 6.25 12.20 -18.69
CA GLY A 126 6.61 13.31 -19.55
C GLY A 126 6.95 12.86 -20.97
N ILE A 127 6.49 13.63 -21.94
CA ILE A 127 6.88 13.48 -23.34
C ILE A 127 7.32 14.83 -23.91
N ARG A 128 8.20 14.80 -24.91
CA ARG A 128 8.63 15.97 -25.66
C ARG A 128 8.98 15.56 -27.08
N GLN A 129 8.63 16.36 -28.08
CA GLN A 129 9.23 16.22 -29.40
C GLN A 129 10.60 16.93 -29.40
N TRP A 130 11.67 16.23 -29.74
CA TRP A 130 13.01 16.80 -29.80
C TRP A 130 13.85 16.13 -30.89
N ASP A 131 14.53 16.92 -31.72
CA ASP A 131 15.42 16.44 -32.80
C ASP A 131 14.75 15.44 -33.77
N GLY A 132 13.44 15.57 -33.99
CA GLY A 132 12.66 14.63 -34.83
C GLY A 132 12.31 13.31 -34.15
N PHE A 133 12.56 13.16 -32.84
CA PHE A 133 12.18 12.01 -32.03
C PHE A 133 11.16 12.39 -30.96
N LEU A 134 10.43 11.40 -30.48
CA LEU A 134 9.73 11.48 -29.20
C LEU A 134 10.74 11.15 -28.09
N SER A 135 10.97 12.11 -27.20
CA SER A 135 11.53 11.86 -25.88
C SER A 135 10.40 11.42 -24.94
N PHE A 136 10.65 10.37 -24.16
CA PHE A 136 9.68 9.79 -23.23
C PHE A 136 10.38 9.48 -21.90
N TYR A 137 9.88 10.06 -20.82
CA TYR A 137 10.57 10.01 -19.52
C TYR A 137 9.60 9.95 -18.34
N LEU A 138 10.08 9.31 -17.28
CA LEU A 138 9.44 9.24 -15.97
C LEU A 138 9.89 10.43 -15.13
N ARG A 139 8.97 11.06 -14.39
CA ARG A 139 9.29 12.09 -13.40
C ARG A 139 8.97 11.67 -11.99
N ASN A 140 9.89 11.94 -11.09
CA ASN A 140 9.67 11.90 -9.65
C ASN A 140 9.46 13.34 -9.15
N LEU A 141 8.28 13.63 -8.62
CA LEU A 141 7.90 14.95 -8.14
C LEU A 141 7.98 15.07 -6.62
N PHE A 142 8.55 14.09 -5.92
CA PHE A 142 8.66 14.12 -4.48
C PHE A 142 9.51 15.30 -4.04
N ARG A 143 9.04 15.99 -3.01
CA ARG A 143 9.71 17.12 -2.35
C ARG A 143 9.49 16.94 -0.86
N ASP A 144 10.56 16.77 -0.12
CA ASP A 144 10.47 16.76 1.34
C ASP A 144 10.40 18.22 1.84
N ALA A 145 9.43 18.49 2.71
CA ALA A 145 9.22 19.84 3.25
C ALA A 145 10.31 20.27 4.24
N ASN A 146 11.07 19.30 4.79
CA ASN A 146 12.13 19.54 5.76
C ASN A 146 13.52 19.43 5.14
N GLU A 147 13.62 19.35 3.79
CA GLU A 147 14.87 19.19 3.05
C GLU A 147 15.70 17.98 3.49
N LYS A 148 15.06 16.94 4.07
CA LYS A 148 15.74 15.69 4.41
C LYS A 148 16.25 15.04 3.13
N LYS A 149 17.44 14.43 3.20
CA LYS A 149 17.98 13.62 2.11
C LYS A 149 17.10 12.40 1.92
N TRP A 150 16.68 12.18 0.68
CA TRP A 150 15.89 11.02 0.29
C TRP A 150 16.44 10.42 -1.00
N GLU A 151 16.21 9.13 -1.17
CA GLU A 151 16.52 8.39 -2.40
C GLU A 151 15.36 7.45 -2.72
N THR A 152 15.06 7.33 -4.00
CA THR A 152 14.08 6.37 -4.51
C THR A 152 14.66 5.70 -5.75
N GLU A 153 14.98 4.42 -5.61
CA GLU A 153 15.49 3.59 -6.70
C GLU A 153 14.34 2.80 -7.32
N VAL A 154 14.20 2.93 -8.64
CA VAL A 154 13.14 2.28 -9.41
C VAL A 154 13.70 1.57 -10.62
N GLU A 155 13.15 0.41 -10.90
CA GLU A 155 13.28 -0.28 -12.17
C GLU A 155 12.00 -0.01 -12.98
N TYR A 156 12.14 0.50 -14.20
CA TYR A 156 11.00 0.89 -15.03
C TYR A 156 11.17 0.43 -16.48
N GLU A 157 10.04 0.19 -17.14
CA GLU A 157 9.95 -0.15 -18.57
C GLU A 157 9.08 0.90 -19.27
N LEU A 158 9.62 1.53 -20.31
CA LEU A 158 8.88 2.50 -21.12
C LEU A 158 8.18 1.77 -22.27
N LYS A 159 6.86 1.99 -22.41
CA LYS A 159 6.03 1.37 -23.43
C LYS A 159 5.07 2.38 -24.06
N ILE A 160 4.86 2.29 -25.37
CA ILE A 160 3.73 2.90 -26.05
C ILE A 160 2.86 1.81 -26.68
N VAL A 161 1.55 2.04 -26.64
CA VAL A 161 0.56 1.10 -27.16
C VAL A 161 -0.35 1.82 -28.14
N SER A 162 -0.50 1.24 -29.32
CA SER A 162 -1.49 1.61 -30.32
C SER A 162 -2.85 0.98 -29.96
N PRO A 163 -3.97 1.65 -30.24
CA PRO A 163 -5.30 1.05 -30.15
C PRO A 163 -5.47 -0.25 -30.96
N ASN A 164 -4.68 -0.43 -32.03
CA ASN A 164 -4.65 -1.67 -32.83
C ASN A 164 -3.73 -2.75 -32.22
N CYS A 165 -3.44 -2.67 -30.92
CA CYS A 165 -2.58 -3.56 -30.14
C CYS A 165 -1.12 -3.68 -30.61
N ARG A 166 -0.62 -2.74 -31.43
CA ARG A 166 0.83 -2.63 -31.65
C ARG A 166 1.48 -2.06 -30.41
N GLU A 167 2.56 -2.69 -29.97
CA GLU A 167 3.37 -2.18 -28.86
C GLU A 167 4.81 -1.90 -29.31
N LYS A 168 5.38 -0.85 -28.74
CA LYS A 168 6.83 -0.65 -28.70
C LYS A 168 7.22 -0.44 -27.25
N LYS A 169 8.23 -1.17 -26.81
CA LYS A 169 8.81 -1.05 -25.48
C LYS A 169 10.33 -1.03 -25.56
N GLU A 170 10.95 -0.41 -24.57
CA GLU A 170 12.38 -0.52 -24.31
C GLU A 170 12.64 -1.57 -23.22
N GLU A 171 13.89 -2.02 -23.08
CA GLU A 171 14.27 -2.91 -21.98
C GLU A 171 14.15 -2.19 -20.63
N ARG A 172 13.90 -2.97 -19.57
CA ARG A 172 13.87 -2.44 -18.20
C ARG A 172 15.20 -1.79 -17.85
N THR A 173 15.13 -0.62 -17.25
CA THR A 173 16.29 0.11 -16.76
C THR A 173 16.07 0.62 -15.35
N THR A 174 17.16 0.91 -14.64
CA THR A 174 17.14 1.35 -13.25
C THR A 174 17.56 2.80 -13.13
N LYS A 175 16.84 3.57 -12.31
CA LYS A 175 17.20 4.94 -11.95
C LYS A 175 16.97 5.18 -10.46
N SER A 176 17.98 5.73 -9.80
CA SER A 176 17.85 6.34 -8.47
C SER A 176 17.56 7.83 -8.61
N PHE A 177 16.40 8.27 -8.12
CA PHE A 177 16.04 9.67 -7.92
C PHE A 177 16.46 10.10 -6.52
N LYS A 178 17.06 11.28 -6.39
CA LYS A 178 17.60 11.79 -5.12
C LYS A 178 17.17 13.21 -4.84
N SER A 179 17.23 13.61 -3.57
CA SER A 179 16.94 14.98 -3.12
C SER A 179 17.80 16.05 -3.78
N ASP A 180 19.03 15.72 -4.17
CA ASP A 180 20.01 16.62 -4.78
C ASP A 180 20.06 16.54 -6.32
N ASP A 181 19.17 15.76 -6.94
CA ASP A 181 19.09 15.69 -8.40
C ASP A 181 18.64 17.04 -8.98
N THR A 182 19.40 17.55 -9.94
CA THR A 182 19.07 18.80 -10.66
C THR A 182 17.94 18.62 -11.66
N VAL A 183 17.66 17.37 -12.05
CA VAL A 183 16.60 17.00 -12.99
C VAL A 183 15.61 16.06 -12.33
N SER A 184 14.33 16.41 -12.43
CA SER A 184 13.23 15.62 -11.86
C SER A 184 12.74 14.49 -12.75
N GLY A 185 13.31 14.33 -13.95
CA GLY A 185 12.86 13.38 -14.97
C GLY A 185 14.02 12.58 -15.58
N TRP A 186 13.75 11.32 -15.90
CA TRP A 186 14.71 10.41 -16.54
C TRP A 186 14.02 9.43 -17.49
N GLY A 187 14.64 9.14 -18.62
CA GLY A 187 14.07 8.24 -19.64
C GLY A 187 14.83 8.29 -20.95
N SER A 188 14.14 7.99 -22.05
CA SER A 188 14.72 7.88 -23.38
C SER A 188 14.55 9.18 -24.16
N LEU A 189 15.67 9.79 -24.56
CA LEU A 189 15.67 11.01 -25.38
C LEU A 189 15.24 10.74 -26.83
N LYS A 190 15.53 9.55 -27.35
CA LYS A 190 15.23 9.13 -28.74
C LYS A 190 14.44 7.82 -28.75
N PHE A 191 13.31 7.79 -28.05
CA PHE A 191 12.50 6.58 -27.88
C PHE A 191 11.99 6.03 -29.22
N ILE A 192 11.40 6.90 -30.04
CA ILE A 192 10.92 6.59 -31.39
C ILE A 192 11.04 7.82 -32.30
N GLU A 193 11.35 7.62 -33.58
CA GLU A 193 11.24 8.68 -34.58
C GLU A 193 9.79 9.20 -34.65
N TRP A 194 9.64 10.52 -34.70
CA TRP A 194 8.33 11.17 -34.68
C TRP A 194 7.43 10.71 -35.84
N ASN A 195 8.02 10.51 -37.03
CA ASN A 195 7.28 10.04 -38.19
C ASN A 195 6.73 8.61 -37.99
N ASN A 196 7.51 7.73 -37.35
CA ASN A 196 7.07 6.35 -37.07
C ASN A 196 6.02 6.32 -35.96
N LEU A 197 6.13 7.19 -34.95
CA LEU A 197 5.08 7.38 -33.95
C LEU A 197 3.75 7.74 -34.61
N ASN A 198 3.74 8.79 -35.44
CA ASN A 198 2.52 9.26 -36.11
C ASN A 198 1.92 8.23 -37.06
N LYS A 199 2.76 7.41 -37.71
CA LYS A 199 2.31 6.39 -38.66
C LYS A 199 1.73 5.15 -37.99
N ASP A 200 2.40 4.65 -36.95
CA ASP A 200 2.14 3.30 -36.44
C ASP A 200 1.42 3.27 -35.08
N PHE A 201 1.41 4.39 -34.32
CA PHE A 201 0.90 4.43 -32.95
C PHE A 201 -0.17 5.49 -32.69
N VAL A 202 -0.16 6.60 -33.42
CA VAL A 202 -1.17 7.66 -33.27
C VAL A 202 -2.44 7.28 -34.02
N VAL A 203 -3.57 7.32 -33.31
CA VAL A 203 -4.93 7.11 -33.85
C VAL A 203 -5.81 8.21 -33.29
N ASP A 204 -6.66 8.83 -34.11
CA ASP A 204 -7.51 9.95 -33.70
C ASP A 204 -6.76 11.06 -32.94
N ASP A 205 -5.54 11.35 -33.41
CA ASP A 205 -4.62 12.33 -32.82
C ASP A 205 -4.25 12.06 -31.34
N CYS A 206 -4.28 10.79 -30.93
CA CYS A 206 -3.88 10.34 -29.61
C CYS A 206 -2.99 9.08 -29.63
N PHE A 207 -2.21 8.87 -28.57
CA PHE A 207 -1.53 7.60 -28.31
C PHE A 207 -1.44 7.33 -26.80
N CYS A 208 -1.35 6.06 -26.41
CA CYS A 208 -1.19 5.65 -25.01
C CYS A 208 0.29 5.43 -24.68
N ALA A 209 0.74 6.05 -23.60
CA ALA A 209 2.04 5.84 -22.99
C ALA A 209 1.88 5.11 -21.66
N GLU A 210 2.71 4.10 -21.42
CA GLU A 210 2.71 3.29 -20.22
C GLU A 210 4.13 3.21 -19.64
N ILE A 211 4.26 3.29 -18.32
CA ILE A 211 5.51 3.05 -17.59
C ILE A 211 5.26 1.98 -16.54
N ALA A 212 5.80 0.78 -16.74
CA ALA A 212 5.69 -0.31 -15.78
C ALA A 212 6.77 -0.19 -14.70
N MET A 213 6.36 0.17 -13.49
CA MET A 213 7.21 0.53 -12.35
C MET A 213 7.40 -0.64 -11.37
N LYS A 214 8.63 -0.79 -10.91
CA LYS A 214 9.00 -1.63 -9.76
C LYS A 214 9.93 -0.84 -8.84
N MET A 215 9.47 -0.54 -7.63
CA MET A 215 10.33 0.12 -6.64
C MET A 215 11.34 -0.91 -6.10
N LYS A 216 12.60 -0.49 -6.02
CA LYS A 216 13.70 -1.31 -5.47
C LYS A 216 14.07 -0.88 -4.07
N LYS A 217 14.13 0.43 -3.84
CA LYS A 217 14.55 1.03 -2.58
C LYS A 217 13.88 2.38 -2.39
N MET A 218 13.47 2.66 -1.16
CA MET A 218 12.98 3.96 -0.73
C MET A 218 13.68 4.31 0.57
N THR A 219 14.27 5.50 0.67
CA THR A 219 14.89 5.98 1.92
C THR A 219 14.58 7.45 2.12
N GLY A 220 14.33 7.85 3.37
CA GLY A 220 14.06 9.24 3.74
C GLY A 220 12.73 9.80 3.21
N ILE A 221 11.85 8.95 2.68
CA ILE A 221 10.49 9.31 2.24
C ILE A 221 9.52 9.27 3.41
N TYR A 222 9.68 8.27 4.29
CA TYR A 222 8.86 8.12 5.47
C TYR A 222 9.30 9.03 6.61
N LYS A 223 8.39 9.25 7.55
CA LYS A 223 8.69 10.01 8.77
C LYS A 223 9.66 9.25 9.67
N ASP A 224 10.18 9.95 10.66
CA ASP A 224 11.05 9.35 11.67
C ASP A 224 10.32 8.21 12.39
N ASN A 225 11.07 7.14 12.69
CA ASN A 225 10.57 5.96 13.37
C ASN A 225 9.95 6.36 14.72
N LEU A 226 8.73 5.88 14.96
CA LEU A 226 8.01 6.07 16.22
C LEU A 226 8.50 5.10 17.29
N ARG A 227 9.11 3.97 16.88
CA ARG A 227 9.59 2.93 17.79
C ARG A 227 10.89 2.31 17.31
N SER A 228 11.83 2.09 18.22
CA SER A 228 13.06 1.37 17.90
C SER A 228 12.80 -0.14 17.86
N PHE A 229 13.32 -0.79 16.82
CA PHE A 229 13.47 -2.25 16.71
C PHE A 229 14.91 -2.64 16.36
N ASP A 230 15.84 -1.70 16.50
CA ASP A 230 17.25 -1.93 16.18
C ASP A 230 17.96 -2.71 17.31
N LYS A 231 19.30 -2.76 17.23
CA LYS A 231 20.14 -3.48 18.21
C LYS A 231 19.96 -3.01 19.65
N THR A 232 19.45 -1.81 19.90
CA THR A 232 19.15 -1.35 21.27
C THR A 232 18.06 -2.18 21.95
N MET A 233 17.25 -2.91 21.18
CA MET A 233 16.19 -3.80 21.69
C MET A 233 16.64 -5.25 21.85
N GLU A 234 17.92 -5.58 21.62
CA GLU A 234 18.45 -6.95 21.64
C GLU A 234 18.16 -7.69 22.96
N GLU A 235 18.21 -7.01 24.10
CA GLU A 235 17.92 -7.62 25.42
C GLU A 235 16.44 -7.99 25.64
N TYR A 236 15.53 -7.41 24.86
CA TYR A 236 14.07 -7.65 24.93
C TYR A 236 13.56 -8.51 23.77
N ALA A 237 14.46 -8.99 22.91
CA ALA A 237 14.13 -9.76 21.72
C ALA A 237 14.56 -11.22 21.86
N ASP A 238 13.72 -12.12 21.35
CA ASP A 238 13.98 -13.57 21.27
C ASP A 238 14.08 -14.03 19.79
N VAL A 239 13.94 -13.10 18.83
CA VAL A 239 14.17 -13.30 17.40
C VAL A 239 14.58 -12.01 16.71
N VAL A 240 15.37 -12.18 15.64
CA VAL A 240 15.74 -11.13 14.70
C VAL A 240 15.09 -11.41 13.36
N LEU A 241 14.28 -10.47 12.87
CA LEU A 241 13.77 -10.48 11.50
C LEU A 241 14.67 -9.63 10.63
N VAL A 242 15.05 -10.12 9.45
CA VAL A 242 15.95 -9.40 8.53
C VAL A 242 15.20 -9.04 7.26
N VAL A 243 15.06 -7.75 6.97
CA VAL A 243 14.42 -7.20 5.76
C VAL A 243 15.42 -6.28 5.06
N ASN A 244 15.75 -6.54 3.79
CA ASN A 244 16.72 -5.73 3.03
C ASN A 244 18.03 -5.44 3.79
N ASP A 245 18.55 -6.46 4.47
CA ASP A 245 19.75 -6.42 5.33
C ASP A 245 19.64 -5.56 6.61
N GLU A 246 18.46 -4.98 6.87
CA GLU A 246 18.12 -4.33 8.13
C GLU A 246 17.57 -5.34 9.14
N LYS A 247 18.00 -5.22 10.40
CA LYS A 247 17.67 -6.16 11.49
C LYS A 247 16.63 -5.57 12.44
N PHE A 248 15.54 -6.31 12.63
CA PHE A 248 14.44 -5.98 13.52
C PHE A 248 14.42 -6.97 14.69
N PHE A 249 14.76 -6.49 15.87
CA PHE A 249 14.78 -7.23 17.13
C PHE A 249 13.38 -7.18 17.74
N VAL A 250 12.67 -8.32 17.76
CA VAL A 250 11.25 -8.42 18.14
C VAL A 250 11.01 -9.60 19.09
N SER A 251 9.80 -9.64 19.67
CA SER A 251 9.35 -10.75 20.51
C SER A 251 8.46 -11.72 19.72
N LYS A 252 8.90 -12.99 19.60
CA LYS A 252 8.19 -14.11 18.99
C LYS A 252 6.84 -14.27 19.66
N LEU A 253 6.82 -14.35 21.00
CA LEU A 253 5.58 -14.62 21.73
C LEU A 253 4.56 -13.50 21.52
N TYR A 254 4.98 -12.23 21.54
CA TYR A 254 4.09 -11.10 21.30
C TYR A 254 3.45 -11.19 19.90
N LEU A 255 4.27 -11.35 18.86
CA LEU A 255 3.78 -11.40 17.48
C LEU A 255 2.96 -12.67 17.19
N ALA A 256 3.41 -13.83 17.66
CA ALA A 256 2.73 -15.11 17.46
C ALA A 256 1.37 -15.20 18.18
N THR A 257 1.20 -14.50 19.30
CA THR A 257 -0.07 -14.52 20.05
C THR A 257 -1.18 -13.82 19.28
N HIS A 258 -0.86 -12.75 18.56
CA HIS A 258 -1.85 -11.87 17.94
C HIS A 258 -2.01 -12.07 16.42
N TYR A 259 -1.01 -12.65 15.74
CA TYR A 259 -0.97 -12.68 14.28
C TYR A 259 -0.64 -14.08 13.75
N SER A 260 -1.56 -14.66 12.98
CA SER A 260 -1.52 -16.05 12.46
C SER A 260 -0.29 -16.35 11.62
N TYR A 261 0.13 -15.40 10.77
CA TYR A 261 1.36 -15.50 9.99
C TYR A 261 2.59 -15.71 10.89
N PHE A 262 2.77 -14.83 11.89
CA PHE A 262 3.90 -14.93 12.81
C PHE A 262 3.81 -16.16 13.71
N LYS A 263 2.61 -16.59 14.10
CA LYS A 263 2.41 -17.88 14.79
C LYS A 263 2.95 -19.04 13.97
N THR A 264 2.60 -19.07 12.69
CA THR A 264 3.06 -20.12 11.76
C THR A 264 4.56 -20.03 11.52
N LEU A 265 5.10 -18.82 11.35
CA LEU A 265 6.52 -18.58 11.13
C LEU A 265 7.38 -19.00 12.32
N PHE A 266 6.96 -18.67 13.55
CA PHE A 266 7.77 -18.87 14.75
C PHE A 266 7.51 -20.19 15.47
N LEU A 267 6.28 -20.71 15.41
CA LEU A 267 5.84 -21.89 16.17
C LEU A 267 5.36 -23.03 15.25
N GLY A 268 5.41 -22.85 13.93
CA GLY A 268 5.08 -23.89 12.97
C GLY A 268 6.16 -24.96 12.85
N GLN A 269 5.97 -25.88 11.90
CA GLN A 269 6.87 -27.03 11.69
C GLN A 269 8.01 -26.73 10.69
N PHE A 270 8.17 -25.47 10.29
CA PHE A 270 9.16 -25.05 9.30
C PHE A 270 10.55 -24.85 9.92
N ASN A 271 11.58 -24.83 9.08
CA ASN A 271 12.96 -24.64 9.53
C ASN A 271 13.17 -23.27 10.19
N GLU A 272 12.38 -22.26 9.80
CA GLU A 272 12.36 -20.90 10.33
C GLU A 272 12.08 -20.88 11.83
N ALA A 273 11.17 -21.74 12.32
CA ALA A 273 10.80 -21.79 13.74
C ALA A 273 12.00 -22.08 14.66
N LYS A 274 12.99 -22.82 14.15
CA LYS A 274 14.22 -23.19 14.87
C LYS A 274 15.31 -22.12 14.79
N LYS A 275 15.14 -21.08 13.96
CA LYS A 275 16.13 -20.01 13.78
C LYS A 275 15.91 -18.89 14.79
N THR A 276 17.01 -18.24 15.16
CA THR A 276 17.02 -16.97 15.92
C THR A 276 17.09 -15.76 15.01
N GLU A 277 17.52 -15.93 13.76
CA GLU A 277 17.52 -14.91 12.72
C GLU A 277 16.78 -15.43 11.48
N ILE A 278 15.74 -14.70 11.05
CA ILE A 278 14.84 -15.11 9.96
C ILE A 278 14.82 -14.00 8.90
N LYS A 279 15.20 -14.35 7.67
CA LYS A 279 15.16 -13.42 6.54
C LYS A 279 13.76 -13.39 5.92
N LEU A 280 13.21 -12.20 5.80
CA LEU A 280 11.95 -11.92 5.11
C LEU A 280 12.26 -11.27 3.76
N SER A 281 11.46 -11.58 2.75
CA SER A 281 11.68 -11.12 1.36
C SER A 281 10.39 -10.60 0.76
N GLY A 282 10.49 -9.73 -0.24
CA GLY A 282 9.32 -9.15 -0.92
C GLY A 282 8.75 -7.89 -0.29
N ILE A 283 9.35 -7.40 0.80
CA ILE A 283 8.96 -6.19 1.53
C ILE A 283 10.13 -5.23 1.69
N ASP A 284 9.81 -3.94 1.84
CA ASP A 284 10.76 -2.88 2.12
C ASP A 284 10.97 -2.72 3.63
N ALA A 285 12.19 -2.38 4.06
CA ALA A 285 12.51 -2.30 5.48
C ALA A 285 11.71 -1.17 6.17
N ASP A 286 11.59 -0.02 5.51
CA ASP A 286 10.80 1.09 6.04
C ASP A 286 9.29 0.76 6.12
N ASP A 287 8.74 0.04 5.13
CA ASP A 287 7.33 -0.40 5.22
C ASP A 287 7.14 -1.36 6.40
N PHE A 288 8.11 -2.26 6.59
CA PHE A 288 8.09 -3.23 7.67
C PHE A 288 8.22 -2.57 9.04
N GLN A 289 9.10 -1.57 9.17
CA GLN A 289 9.23 -0.70 10.34
C GLN A 289 7.88 -0.05 10.68
N ASN A 290 7.25 0.65 9.73
CA ASN A 290 5.96 1.30 9.93
C ASN A 290 4.85 0.29 10.25
N TYR A 291 4.88 -0.89 9.64
CA TYR A 291 3.94 -1.98 9.93
C TYR A 291 4.12 -2.51 11.36
N LEU A 292 5.35 -2.79 11.80
CA LEU A 292 5.64 -3.22 13.17
C LEU A 292 5.20 -2.17 14.18
N GLU A 293 5.45 -0.89 13.91
CA GLU A 293 4.96 0.22 14.74
C GLU A 293 3.45 0.13 14.97
N VAL A 294 2.65 -0.16 13.93
CA VAL A 294 1.19 -0.36 14.09
C VAL A 294 0.88 -1.59 14.94
N LEU A 295 1.60 -2.70 14.76
CA LEU A 295 1.40 -3.92 15.57
C LEU A 295 1.67 -3.68 17.05
N TYR A 296 2.65 -2.84 17.35
CA TYR A 296 3.06 -2.48 18.70
C TYR A 296 2.32 -1.26 19.28
N GLY A 297 1.30 -0.75 18.57
CA GLY A 297 0.35 0.23 19.09
C GLY A 297 0.60 1.68 18.68
N GLU A 298 1.64 1.96 17.89
CA GLU A 298 1.96 3.30 17.42
C GLU A 298 1.02 3.80 16.31
N GLN A 299 0.95 5.12 16.15
CA GLN A 299 0.10 5.78 15.14
C GLN A 299 0.85 6.02 13.81
N ALA A 300 1.46 4.97 13.25
CA ALA A 300 2.28 5.09 12.04
C ALA A 300 1.49 5.35 10.75
N ILE A 301 0.17 5.05 10.72
CA ILE A 301 -0.67 5.17 9.52
C ILE A 301 -0.95 6.64 9.18
N ASN A 302 -0.50 7.08 8.00
CA ASN A 302 -0.72 8.42 7.46
C ASN A 302 -0.80 8.42 5.91
N GLU A 303 -0.87 9.60 5.28
CA GLU A 303 -1.02 9.74 3.81
C GLU A 303 0.09 9.08 3.00
N ILE A 304 1.30 8.98 3.56
CA ILE A 304 2.50 8.44 2.91
C ILE A 304 2.60 6.94 3.20
N THR A 305 2.44 6.54 4.46
CA THR A 305 2.71 5.16 4.92
C THR A 305 1.57 4.18 4.67
N VAL A 306 0.33 4.65 4.52
CA VAL A 306 -0.86 3.76 4.47
C VAL A 306 -0.79 2.72 3.36
N GLU A 307 -0.24 3.05 2.18
CA GLU A 307 -0.15 2.12 1.05
C GLU A 307 0.91 1.03 1.29
N GLY A 308 2.07 1.39 1.87
CA GLY A 308 3.10 0.43 2.26
C GLY A 308 2.64 -0.48 3.40
N ILE A 309 2.00 0.08 4.43
CA ILE A 309 1.42 -0.70 5.54
C ILE A 309 0.34 -1.66 5.03
N LEU A 310 -0.56 -1.22 4.15
CA LEU A 310 -1.57 -2.10 3.53
C LEU A 310 -0.94 -3.25 2.77
N MET A 311 0.11 -2.98 1.98
CA MET A 311 0.82 -4.01 1.22
C MET A 311 1.41 -5.09 2.14
N VAL A 312 2.08 -4.69 3.22
CA VAL A 312 2.66 -5.64 4.18
C VAL A 312 1.55 -6.37 4.94
N ALA A 313 0.49 -5.66 5.33
CA ALA A 313 -0.62 -6.24 6.07
C ALA A 313 -1.40 -7.29 5.28
N ASP A 314 -1.60 -7.05 3.97
CA ASP A 314 -2.18 -8.01 3.02
C ASP A 314 -1.27 -9.23 2.84
N MET A 315 0.04 -9.01 2.65
CA MET A 315 1.01 -10.10 2.53
C MET A 315 1.06 -11.03 3.74
N TYR A 316 0.91 -10.48 4.94
CA TYR A 316 0.95 -11.24 6.21
C TYR A 316 -0.44 -11.54 6.79
N ASP A 317 -1.51 -11.31 6.02
CA ASP A 317 -2.90 -11.57 6.42
C ASP A 317 -3.24 -11.03 7.81
N THR A 318 -3.03 -9.72 8.01
CA THR A 318 -3.30 -9.04 9.28
C THR A 318 -4.53 -8.15 9.19
N SER A 319 -5.71 -8.78 9.31
CA SER A 319 -7.01 -8.10 9.14
C SER A 319 -7.19 -6.88 10.05
N PHE A 320 -6.63 -6.90 11.27
CA PHE A 320 -6.68 -5.75 12.18
C PHE A 320 -5.95 -4.52 11.63
N VAL A 321 -4.77 -4.71 11.02
CA VAL A 321 -4.00 -3.61 10.43
C VAL A 321 -4.70 -3.11 9.17
N ILE A 322 -5.21 -4.03 8.33
CA ILE A 322 -6.02 -3.70 7.16
C ILE A 322 -7.22 -2.82 7.55
N GLN A 323 -7.96 -3.20 8.61
CA GLN A 323 -9.10 -2.42 9.11
C GLN A 323 -8.71 -1.03 9.61
N LYS A 324 -7.56 -0.90 10.30
CA LYS A 324 -7.03 0.40 10.73
C LYS A 324 -6.70 1.29 9.52
N CYS A 325 -6.04 0.73 8.50
CA CYS A 325 -5.73 1.43 7.27
C CYS A 325 -6.99 1.85 6.51
N GLU A 326 -7.98 0.95 6.38
CA GLU A 326 -9.27 1.23 5.77
C GLU A 326 -9.98 2.39 6.49
N THR A 327 -10.04 2.34 7.82
CA THR A 327 -10.64 3.40 8.64
C THR A 327 -9.95 4.75 8.43
N PHE A 328 -8.62 4.76 8.33
CA PHE A 328 -7.86 5.97 8.01
C PHE A 328 -8.25 6.52 6.63
N LEU A 329 -8.31 5.65 5.61
CA LEU A 329 -8.67 6.04 4.24
C LEU A 329 -10.09 6.61 4.15
N GLN A 330 -11.04 6.04 4.90
CA GLN A 330 -12.42 6.52 4.93
C GLN A 330 -12.57 7.87 5.63
N ARG A 331 -11.90 8.06 6.78
CA ARG A 331 -12.21 9.16 7.72
C ARG A 331 -11.21 10.31 7.73
N LYS A 332 -9.93 10.04 7.45
CA LYS A 332 -8.83 11.00 7.64
C LYS A 332 -8.09 11.32 6.34
N SER A 333 -8.02 10.37 5.41
CA SER A 333 -7.20 10.52 4.22
C SER A 333 -7.76 11.54 3.22
N LYS A 334 -6.84 12.36 2.70
CA LYS A 334 -7.04 13.34 1.62
C LYS A 334 -6.75 12.77 0.23
N LYS A 335 -6.42 11.47 0.11
CA LYS A 335 -6.25 10.81 -1.20
C LYS A 335 -7.50 10.98 -2.06
N THR A 336 -7.31 11.09 -3.37
CA THR A 336 -8.39 11.26 -4.33
C THR A 336 -9.34 10.06 -4.32
N MET A 337 -10.58 10.26 -4.77
CA MET A 337 -11.56 9.17 -4.91
C MET A 337 -11.02 8.04 -5.79
N LYS A 338 -10.39 8.38 -6.92
CA LYS A 338 -9.73 7.43 -7.82
C LYS A 338 -8.71 6.55 -7.10
N LYS A 339 -7.83 7.16 -6.29
CA LYS A 339 -6.82 6.43 -5.50
C LYS A 339 -7.45 5.58 -4.40
N LYS A 340 -8.46 6.09 -3.68
CA LYS A 340 -9.18 5.31 -2.66
C LYS A 340 -9.86 4.08 -3.25
N LEU A 341 -10.52 4.24 -4.40
CA LEU A 341 -11.17 3.14 -5.11
C LEU A 341 -10.15 2.10 -5.59
N GLN A 342 -9.01 2.54 -6.17
CA GLN A 342 -7.90 1.67 -6.56
C GLN A 342 -7.37 0.84 -5.38
N LEU A 343 -7.07 1.50 -4.25
CA LEU A 343 -6.60 0.82 -3.03
C LEU A 343 -7.65 -0.15 -2.49
N SER A 344 -8.93 0.24 -2.52
CA SER A 344 -10.01 -0.61 -2.05
C SER A 344 -10.17 -1.89 -2.87
N SER A 345 -9.92 -1.81 -4.18
CA SER A 345 -9.92 -3.00 -5.04
C SER A 345 -8.70 -3.86 -4.79
N ARG A 346 -7.51 -3.24 -4.76
CA ARG A 346 -6.23 -3.95 -4.66
C ARG A 346 -6.11 -4.76 -3.37
N TYR A 347 -6.62 -4.23 -2.26
CA TYR A 347 -6.51 -4.82 -0.92
C TYR A 347 -7.86 -5.30 -0.36
N ASN A 348 -8.88 -5.47 -1.21
CA ASN A 348 -10.22 -5.95 -0.82
C ASN A 348 -10.83 -5.18 0.37
N LEU A 349 -10.76 -3.85 0.34
CA LEU A 349 -11.29 -2.96 1.39
C LEU A 349 -12.78 -2.67 1.13
N ASP A 350 -13.65 -3.60 1.51
CA ASP A 350 -15.07 -3.57 1.17
C ASP A 350 -15.81 -2.32 1.65
N ALA A 351 -15.52 -1.82 2.85
CA ALA A 351 -16.21 -0.67 3.40
C ALA A 351 -15.76 0.62 2.69
N LEU A 352 -14.48 0.74 2.37
CA LEU A 352 -13.97 1.85 1.55
C LEU A 352 -14.50 1.78 0.12
N LYS A 353 -14.54 0.60 -0.48
CA LYS A 353 -15.10 0.39 -1.82
C LYS A 353 -16.57 0.81 -1.88
N LYS A 354 -17.39 0.36 -0.92
CA LYS A 354 -18.80 0.77 -0.81
C LYS A 354 -18.96 2.28 -0.62
N GLN A 355 -18.11 2.91 0.20
CA GLN A 355 -18.12 4.36 0.36
C GLN A 355 -17.82 5.06 -0.98
N CYS A 356 -16.76 4.64 -1.68
CA CYS A 356 -16.38 5.23 -2.96
C CYS A 356 -17.49 5.10 -4.01
N LEU A 357 -18.07 3.90 -4.13
CA LEU A 357 -19.17 3.64 -5.07
C LEU A 357 -20.43 4.44 -4.69
N GLY A 358 -20.74 4.59 -3.40
CA GLY A 358 -21.87 5.39 -2.92
C GLY A 358 -21.80 6.86 -3.30
N GLU A 359 -20.60 7.41 -3.50
CA GLU A 359 -20.39 8.82 -3.88
C GLU A 359 -20.60 9.08 -5.38
N ILE A 360 -20.62 8.05 -6.22
CA ILE A 360 -20.87 8.15 -7.68
C ILE A 360 -22.34 8.47 -7.94
N LYS A 361 -22.62 9.63 -8.56
CA LYS A 361 -23.98 10.15 -8.82
C LYS A 361 -24.28 10.36 -10.30
N SER A 362 -23.26 10.37 -11.15
CA SER A 362 -23.40 10.71 -12.56
C SER A 362 -22.46 9.90 -13.45
N VAL A 363 -22.77 9.88 -14.76
CA VAL A 363 -21.87 9.29 -15.78
C VAL A 363 -20.54 10.05 -15.84
N ALA A 364 -20.52 11.34 -15.52
CA ALA A 364 -19.29 12.13 -15.46
C ALA A 364 -18.36 11.64 -14.33
N ASP A 365 -18.91 11.29 -13.16
CA ASP A 365 -18.16 10.73 -12.04
C ASP A 365 -17.51 9.39 -12.45
N ILE A 366 -18.29 8.50 -13.10
CA ILE A 366 -17.78 7.24 -13.64
C ILE A 366 -16.61 7.49 -14.59
N LYS A 367 -16.76 8.40 -15.56
CA LYS A 367 -15.70 8.76 -16.52
C LYS A 367 -14.42 9.23 -15.82
N SER A 368 -14.53 9.99 -14.74
CA SER A 368 -13.36 10.46 -13.97
C SER A 368 -12.64 9.38 -13.17
N LEU A 369 -13.31 8.24 -12.91
CA LEU A 369 -12.76 7.12 -12.14
C LEU A 369 -12.24 6.00 -13.02
N ILE A 370 -12.60 6.00 -14.31
CA ILE A 370 -12.04 5.06 -15.29
C ILE A 370 -10.53 5.35 -15.44
N PRO A 371 -9.65 4.35 -15.27
CA PRO A 371 -8.23 4.48 -15.55
C PRO A 371 -7.98 4.74 -17.04
N GLY A 372 -6.73 4.99 -17.43
CA GLY A 372 -6.39 5.29 -18.83
C GLY A 372 -6.88 4.22 -19.82
N ASP A 373 -6.93 2.96 -19.39
CA ASP A 373 -7.52 1.83 -20.10
C ASP A 373 -8.61 1.19 -19.23
N ILE A 374 -9.81 0.97 -19.80
CA ILE A 374 -10.94 0.35 -19.10
C ILE A 374 -10.63 -1.08 -18.65
N HIS A 375 -9.74 -1.80 -19.34
CA HIS A 375 -9.33 -3.16 -18.98
C HIS A 375 -8.48 -3.23 -17.71
N ASP A 376 -7.93 -2.09 -17.25
CA ASP A 376 -7.23 -2.01 -15.97
C ASP A 376 -8.19 -1.89 -14.77
N LEU A 377 -9.48 -1.69 -15.03
CA LEU A 377 -10.48 -1.64 -13.99
C LEU A 377 -10.78 -3.05 -13.49
N ASP A 378 -10.81 -3.23 -12.18
CA ASP A 378 -11.23 -4.48 -11.57
C ASP A 378 -12.63 -4.88 -12.09
N PRO A 379 -12.84 -6.15 -12.52
CA PRO A 379 -14.10 -6.57 -13.10
C PRO A 379 -15.33 -6.31 -12.23
N SER A 380 -15.18 -6.41 -10.90
CA SER A 380 -16.29 -6.14 -9.98
C SER A 380 -16.61 -4.64 -9.89
N ILE A 381 -15.60 -3.76 -9.98
CA ILE A 381 -15.84 -2.31 -10.08
C ILE A 381 -16.47 -1.97 -11.43
N MET A 382 -16.02 -2.60 -12.52
CA MET A 382 -16.60 -2.41 -13.84
C MET A 382 -18.10 -2.77 -13.86
N ALA A 383 -18.47 -3.90 -13.24
CA ALA A 383 -19.87 -4.30 -13.10
C ALA A 383 -20.69 -3.26 -12.32
N GLU A 384 -20.17 -2.77 -11.20
CA GLU A 384 -20.82 -1.72 -10.40
C GLU A 384 -20.99 -0.40 -11.18
N PHE A 385 -19.98 -0.01 -11.96
CA PHE A 385 -20.06 1.17 -12.83
C PHE A 385 -21.14 1.01 -13.91
N LEU A 386 -21.23 -0.17 -14.54
CA LEU A 386 -22.26 -0.46 -15.53
C LEU A 386 -23.65 -0.39 -14.92
N LEU A 387 -23.86 -1.04 -13.77
CA LEU A 387 -25.14 -0.99 -13.04
C LEU A 387 -25.53 0.45 -12.69
N LYS A 388 -24.58 1.25 -12.19
CA LYS A 388 -24.81 2.67 -11.91
C LYS A 388 -25.15 3.46 -13.17
N ALA A 389 -24.42 3.27 -14.26
CA ALA A 389 -24.68 3.96 -15.52
C ALA A 389 -26.09 3.68 -16.05
N LEU A 390 -26.55 2.43 -15.94
CA LEU A 390 -27.92 2.03 -16.31
C LEU A 390 -28.96 2.70 -15.41
N SER A 391 -28.76 2.70 -14.08
CA SER A 391 -29.71 3.32 -13.15
C SER A 391 -29.84 4.83 -13.30
N VAL A 392 -28.76 5.52 -13.70
CA VAL A 392 -28.76 6.96 -13.94
C VAL A 392 -29.52 7.28 -15.25
N HIS A 393 -29.48 6.37 -16.22
CA HIS A 393 -30.20 6.53 -17.49
C HIS A 393 -31.72 6.37 -17.32
N ASP A 394 -32.18 5.54 -16.39
CA ASP A 394 -33.61 5.34 -16.11
C ASP A 394 -34.26 6.48 -15.28
N SER A 395 -33.44 7.45 -14.82
CA SER A 395 -33.88 8.57 -13.97
C SER A 395 -34.03 9.91 -14.72
N ASN A 396 -33.77 9.92 -16.03
CA ASN A 396 -33.99 11.05 -16.95
C ASN A 396 -35.06 10.67 -17.98
#